data_AF-A0A9D3Y4Z6-F1
#
_entry.id   AF-A0A9D3Y4Z6-F1
#
_cell.length_a   1.000
_cell.length_b   1.000
_cell.length_c   1.000
_cell.angle_alpha   90.00
_cell.angle_beta   90.00
_cell.angle_gamma   90.00
#
_symmetry.space_group_name_H-M   'P 1'
#
loop_
_entity.id
_entity.type
_entity.pdbx_description
1 polymer ?
#
loop_
_entity_poly.entity_id
_entity_poly.type
_entity_poly.pdbx_seq_one_letter_code
_entity_poly.pdbx_strand_id
1 'polypeptide(L)' 'MYIKRLAEKAETTAEHNGMKTVNQITRKLKGDYGKHQDLPVRAEDGTHLTVEEEKLERWKQH' A
#
# COMPACT_ATOMS: atom_id res chain seq x y z
N MET A 1 6.43 3.82 -11.97
CA MET A 1 5.33 3.14 -11.23
C MET A 1 5.86 2.61 -9.90
N TYR A 2 5.11 2.78 -8.82
CA TYR A 2 5.48 2.39 -7.45
C TYR A 2 5.87 0.91 -7.30
N ILE A 3 5.15 0.02 -7.98
CA ILE A 3 5.39 -1.43 -7.94
C ILE A 3 6.74 -1.82 -8.55
N LYS A 4 7.14 -1.20 -9.67
CA LYS A 4 8.46 -1.44 -10.28
C LYS A 4 9.60 -1.07 -9.32
N ARG A 5 9.49 0.06 -8.62
CA ARG A 5 10.49 0.49 -7.62
C ARG A 5 10.59 -0.49 -6.43
N LEU A 6 9.49 -1.10 -6.02
CA LEU A 6 9.51 -2.13 -4.97
C LEU A 6 10.16 -3.42 -5.45
N ALA A 7 9.89 -3.84 -6.69
CA ALA A 7 10.52 -5.01 -7.29
C ALA A 7 12.05 -4.84 -7.39
N GLU A 8 12.52 -3.74 -7.97
CA GLU A 8 13.96 -3.40 -8.07
C GLU A 8 14.62 -3.39 -6.69
N LYS A 9 13.96 -2.79 -5.68
CA LYS A 9 14.48 -2.76 -4.32
C LYS A 9 14.55 -4.14 -3.66
N ALA A 10 13.61 -5.04 -3.96
CA ALA A 10 13.66 -6.41 -3.47
C ALA A 10 14.86 -7.16 -4.04
N GLU A 11 15.12 -7.00 -5.34
CA GLU A 11 16.24 -7.61 -6.05
C GLU A 11 17.59 -7.15 -5.49
N THR A 12 17.83 -5.84 -5.40
CA THR A 12 19.06 -5.29 -4.80
C THR A 12 19.23 -5.71 -3.33
N THR A 13 18.13 -5.85 -2.58
CA THR A 13 18.25 -6.25 -1.17
C THR A 13 18.50 -7.75 -0.99
N ALA A 14 18.04 -8.58 -1.94
CA ALA A 14 18.35 -10.00 -1.97
C ALA A 14 19.85 -10.23 -2.23
N GLU A 15 20.44 -9.44 -3.12
CA GLU A 15 21.89 -9.46 -3.41
C GLU A 15 22.75 -9.13 -2.18
N HIS A 16 22.23 -8.32 -1.25
CA HIS A 16 22.90 -7.94 -0.01
C HIS A 16 22.51 -8.79 1.21
N ASN A 17 21.95 -9.99 1.01
CA ASN A 17 21.56 -10.93 2.08
C ASN A 17 20.52 -10.35 3.08
N GLY A 18 19.78 -9.31 2.68
CA GLY A 18 18.76 -8.62 3.49
C GLY A 18 17.42 -9.36 3.54
N MET A 19 17.41 -10.64 3.89
CA MET A 19 16.25 -11.55 3.79
C MET A 19 14.98 -11.02 4.49
N LYS A 20 15.15 -10.31 5.62
CA LYS A 20 14.04 -9.65 6.35
C LYS A 20 13.34 -8.58 5.50
N THR A 21 14.12 -7.77 4.80
CA THR A 21 13.64 -6.68 3.96
C THR A 21 13.02 -7.23 2.67
N VAL A 22 13.61 -8.27 2.08
CA VAL A 22 13.03 -9.00 0.94
C VAL A 22 11.64 -9.52 1.31
N ASN A 23 11.51 -10.24 2.43
CA ASN A 23 10.23 -10.77 2.90
C ASN A 23 9.19 -9.65 3.12
N GLN A 24 9.57 -8.52 3.72
CA GLN A 24 8.67 -7.37 3.88
C GLN A 24 8.19 -6.79 2.55
N ILE A 25 9.08 -6.66 1.56
CA ILE A 25 8.72 -6.15 0.23
C ILE A 25 7.84 -7.14 -0.51
N THR A 26 8.16 -8.44 -0.48
CA THR A 26 7.34 -9.50 -1.08
C THR A 26 5.94 -9.53 -0.47
N ARG A 27 5.80 -9.39 0.85
CA ARG A 27 4.48 -9.29 1.51
C ARG A 27 3.70 -8.03 1.10
N LYS A 28 4.38 -6.90 0.87
CA LYS A 28 3.76 -5.69 0.30
C LYS A 28 3.28 -5.91 -1.13
N LEU A 29 4.10 -6.55 -1.98
CA LEU A 29 3.76 -6.88 -3.36
C LEU A 29 2.61 -7.90 -3.46
N LYS A 30 2.58 -8.88 -2.56
CA LYS A 30 1.51 -9.88 -2.45
C LYS A 30 0.17 -9.27 -1.96
N GLY A 31 0.19 -8.05 -1.45
CA GLY A 31 -1.00 -7.43 -0.86
C GLY A 31 -1.37 -8.02 0.51
N ASP A 32 -0.44 -8.68 1.22
CA ASP A 32 -0.68 -9.17 2.59
C ASP A 32 -0.99 -8.01 3.57
N TYR A 33 -0.52 -6.80 3.26
CA TYR A 33 -0.86 -5.56 3.99
C TYR A 33 -2.16 -4.90 3.49
N GLY A 34 -2.81 -5.46 2.47
CA GLY A 34 -4.05 -4.98 1.86
C GLY A 34 -5.30 -5.16 2.71
N LYS A 35 -5.21 -5.87 3.85
CA LYS A 35 -6.31 -5.95 4.84
C LYS A 35 -6.73 -4.59 5.42
N HIS A 36 -5.95 -3.53 5.15
CA HIS A 36 -6.25 -2.15 5.54
C HIS A 36 -6.87 -1.31 4.41
N GLN A 37 -7.20 -1.89 3.24
CA GLN A 37 -7.92 -1.14 2.19
C GLN A 37 -9.36 -0.78 2.59
N ASP A 38 -9.95 -1.53 3.54
CA ASP A 38 -11.23 -1.20 4.17
C ASP A 38 -11.07 -0.35 5.44
N LEU A 39 -9.96 0.37 5.59
CA LEU A 39 -9.93 1.43 6.60
C LEU A 39 -11.03 2.44 6.25
N PRO A 40 -11.95 2.75 7.19
CA PRO A 40 -13.02 3.68 6.91
C PRO A 40 -12.43 5.05 6.57
N VAL A 41 -12.50 5.46 5.31
CA VAL A 41 -12.11 6.81 4.92
C VAL A 41 -13.17 7.75 5.46
N ARG A 42 -12.77 8.77 6.21
CA ARG A 42 -13.72 9.77 6.70
C ARG A 42 -13.80 10.94 5.75
N ALA A 43 -15.03 11.38 5.48
CA ALA A 43 -15.30 12.67 4.87
C ALA A 43 -14.88 13.81 5.81
N GLU A 44 -14.92 15.06 5.32
CA GLU A 44 -14.55 16.25 6.11
C GLU A 44 -15.47 16.45 7.32
N ASP A 45 -16.73 16.04 7.22
CA ASP A 45 -17.72 16.06 8.30
C ASP A 45 -17.57 14.90 9.30
N GLY A 46 -16.58 14.04 9.10
CA GLY A 46 -16.30 12.88 9.96
C GLY A 46 -17.13 11.64 9.65
N THR A 47 -18.02 11.68 8.67
CA THR A 47 -18.80 10.51 8.24
C THR A 47 -17.95 9.48 7.51
N HIS A 48 -18.34 8.21 7.56
CA HIS A 48 -17.62 7.14 6.91
C HIS A 48 -18.02 7.02 5.44
N LEU A 49 -17.03 7.18 4.55
CA LEU A 49 -17.18 6.95 3.12
C LEU A 49 -17.18 5.44 2.86
N THR A 50 -18.30 4.96 2.35
CA THR A 50 -18.53 3.54 2.04
C THR A 50 -18.47 3.27 0.54
N VAL A 51 -18.59 4.33 -0.29
CA VAL A 51 -18.52 4.26 -1.74
C VAL A 51 -17.08 4.46 -2.21
N GLU A 52 -16.58 3.56 -3.05
CA GLU A 52 -15.19 3.58 -3.53
C GLU A 52 -14.82 4.85 -4.30
N GLU A 53 -15.76 5.43 -5.05
CA GLU A 53 -15.56 6.68 -5.79
C GLU A 53 -15.32 7.87 -4.85
N GLU A 54 -16.04 7.92 -3.72
CA GLU A 54 -15.88 8.95 -2.70
C GLU A 54 -14.55 8.79 -1.95
N LYS A 55 -14.17 7.55 -1.63
CA LYS A 55 -12.86 7.24 -1.04
C LYS A 55 -11.73 7.70 -1.97
N LEU A 56 -11.86 7.45 -3.27
CA LEU A 56 -10.87 7.82 -4.29
C LEU A 56 -10.69 9.33 -4.40
N GLU A 57 -11.79 10.10 -4.45
CA GLU A 57 -11.73 11.56 -4.46
C GLU A 57 -11.09 12.12 -3.19
N ARG A 58 -11.41 11.56 -2.02
CA ARG A 58 -10.78 11.97 -0.76
C ARG A 58 -9.28 11.70 -0.72
N TRP A 59 -8.83 10.60 -1.32
CA TRP A 59 -7.41 10.26 -1.43
C TRP A 59 -6.65 11.19 -2.37
N LYS A 60 -7.28 11.71 -3.43
CA LYS A 60 -6.65 12.70 -4.33
C LYS A 60 -6.42 14.06 -3.67
N GLN A 61 -7.15 14.36 -2.60
CA GLN A 61 -7.06 15.62 -1.86
C GLN A 61 -5.95 15.62 -0.78
N HIS A 62 -5.31 14.48 -0.51
CA HIS A 62 -4.15 14.35 0.39
C HIS A 62 -2.85 14.12 -0.40
#